data_AF-A0A7C2W816-F1
#
_entry.id   AF-A0A7C2W816-F1
#
_cell.length_a   1.000
_cell.length_b   1.000
_cell.length_c   1.000
_cell.angle_alpha   90.00
_cell.angle_beta   90.00
_cell.angle_gamma   90.00
#
_symmetry.space_group_name_H-M   'P 1'
#
loop_
_entity.id
_entity.type
_entity.pdbx_description
1 polymer ?
#
loop_
_entity_poly.entity_id
_entity_poly.type
_entity_poly.pdbx_seq_one_letter_code
_entity_poly.pdbx_strand_id
1 'polypeptide(L)'
;MIQEYMPGRDLAFDSLWFRGELVTSYLRERLEYPLKHISLTGITGTPSVARIVVDDEASEVGIRAVKALSPRPHGFYSVDVKEDRDGKPRVTEVDGKWHTTAPLWGYAVSKAFGDLRYNIAYLYLELGLKGEAPFEVPRLNLYPEGLYLIRQLDAGVILKVGEEVFRVA
;
A
#
# COMPACT_ATOMS: atom_id res chain seq x y z
N MET A 1 -21.84 -2.26 13.42
CA MET A 1 -20.93 -1.20 13.88
C MET A 1 -21.32 0.10 13.17
N ILE A 2 -21.36 1.23 13.86
CA ILE A 2 -21.62 2.57 13.29
C ILE A 2 -20.39 3.42 13.61
N GLN A 3 -19.91 4.21 12.65
CA GLN A 3 -18.75 5.09 12.82
C GLN A 3 -18.98 6.43 12.11
N GLU A 4 -18.20 7.45 12.48
CA GLU A 4 -18.22 8.75 11.80
C GLU A 4 -17.86 8.61 10.31
N TYR A 5 -18.56 9.37 9.47
CA TYR A 5 -18.18 9.53 8.07
C TYR A 5 -17.07 10.59 7.94
N MET A 6 -15.91 10.16 7.50
CA MET A 6 -14.76 11.02 7.24
C MET A 6 -14.68 11.31 5.73
N PRO A 7 -14.82 12.58 5.28
CA PRO A 7 -14.98 12.92 3.86
C PRO A 7 -13.67 13.24 3.12
N GLY A 8 -12.54 13.38 3.82
CA GLY A 8 -11.28 13.80 3.21
C GLY A 8 -10.55 12.68 2.47
N ARG A 9 -9.24 12.85 2.23
CA ARG A 9 -8.43 11.89 1.47
C ARG A 9 -8.48 10.49 2.06
N ASP A 10 -8.41 9.52 1.15
CA ASP A 10 -8.31 8.11 1.45
C ASP A 10 -6.86 7.66 1.28
N LEU A 11 -6.19 7.40 2.41
CA LEU A 11 -4.76 7.17 2.50
C LEU A 11 -4.48 5.74 2.97
N ALA A 12 -3.39 5.15 2.46
CA ALA A 12 -2.91 3.85 2.86
C ALA A 12 -1.42 3.94 3.18
N PHE A 13 -1.07 3.66 4.44
CA PHE A 13 0.30 3.62 4.93
C PHE A 13 0.77 2.17 5.01
N ASP A 14 1.84 1.84 4.30
CA ASP A 14 2.48 0.53 4.33
C ASP A 14 3.85 0.65 4.99
N SER A 15 4.17 -0.27 5.90
CA SER A 15 5.41 -0.22 6.67
C SER A 15 6.01 -1.60 6.90
N LEU A 16 7.34 -1.67 6.78
CA LEU A 16 8.16 -2.84 7.06
C LEU A 16 8.97 -2.61 8.32
N TRP A 17 8.87 -3.54 9.26
CA TRP A 17 9.50 -3.47 10.57
C TRP A 17 10.40 -4.68 10.81
N PHE A 18 11.52 -4.46 11.49
CA PHE A 18 12.41 -5.53 11.90
C PHE A 18 12.84 -5.33 13.35
N ARG A 19 12.42 -6.26 14.21
CA ARG A 19 12.78 -6.32 15.65
C ARG A 19 12.46 -5.04 16.45
N GLY A 20 11.40 -4.34 16.07
CA GLY A 20 10.95 -3.09 16.69
C GLY A 20 11.34 -1.83 15.92
N GLU A 21 12.24 -1.95 14.93
CA GLU A 21 12.71 -0.81 14.14
C GLU A 21 11.96 -0.70 12.82
N LEU A 22 11.56 0.52 12.47
CA LEU A 22 11.02 0.83 11.15
C LEU A 22 12.14 0.78 10.12
N VAL A 23 12.08 -0.21 9.22
CA VAL A 23 13.02 -0.38 8.10
C VAL A 23 12.69 0.63 7.00
N THR A 24 11.46 0.63 6.52
CA THR A 24 10.99 1.56 5.49
C THR A 24 9.46 1.63 5.50
N SER A 25 8.91 2.67 4.89
CA SER A 25 7.49 2.87 4.71
C SER A 25 7.20 3.75 3.52
N TYR A 26 5.95 3.75 3.09
CA TYR A 26 5.46 4.69 2.10
C TYR A 26 3.96 4.91 2.31
N LEU A 27 3.50 6.07 1.85
CA LEU A 27 2.11 6.47 1.89
C LEU A 27 1.58 6.60 0.46
N ARG A 28 0.32 6.21 0.26
CA ARG A 28 -0.38 6.44 -1.00
C ARG A 28 -1.79 6.93 -0.77
N GLU A 29 -2.24 7.80 -1.67
CA GLU A 29 -3.62 8.21 -1.78
C GLU A 29 -4.35 7.31 -2.78
N ARG A 30 -5.54 6.83 -2.41
CA ARG A 30 -6.40 5.98 -3.22
C ARG A 30 -7.43 6.87 -3.92
N LEU A 31 -7.26 7.04 -5.23
CA LEU A 31 -8.02 8.00 -6.03
C LEU A 31 -9.22 7.36 -6.73
N GLU A 32 -9.04 6.12 -7.18
CA GLU A 32 -10.07 5.39 -7.90
C GLU A 32 -10.12 3.93 -7.48
N TYR A 33 -11.33 3.40 -7.45
CA TYR A 33 -11.67 2.03 -7.15
C TYR A 33 -12.43 1.42 -8.33
N PRO A 34 -12.22 0.13 -8.64
CA PRO A 34 -13.01 -0.58 -9.61
C PRO A 34 -14.47 -0.72 -9.11
N LEU A 35 -15.42 -0.83 -10.04
CA LEU A 35 -16.83 -1.08 -9.72
C LEU A 35 -17.46 -0.08 -8.72
N LYS A 36 -17.05 1.20 -8.71
CA LYS A 36 -17.56 2.21 -7.73
C LYS A 36 -19.08 2.20 -7.54
N HIS A 37 -19.83 1.93 -8.61
CA HIS A 37 -21.30 1.90 -8.62
C HIS A 37 -21.94 0.83 -7.71
N ILE A 38 -21.19 -0.17 -7.24
CA ILE A 38 -21.71 -1.20 -6.33
C ILE A 38 -21.51 -0.87 -4.84
N SER A 39 -20.87 0.26 -4.52
CA SER A 39 -20.59 0.70 -3.15
C SER A 39 -21.16 2.11 -2.94
N LEU A 40 -21.83 2.34 -1.81
CA LEU A 40 -22.40 3.65 -1.45
C LEU A 40 -21.34 4.76 -1.38
N THR A 41 -20.11 4.41 -1.00
CA THR A 41 -18.98 5.34 -0.91
C THR A 41 -18.10 5.31 -2.15
N GLY A 42 -18.36 4.39 -3.09
CA GLY A 42 -17.48 4.11 -4.22
C GLY A 42 -16.21 3.32 -3.87
N ILE A 43 -15.98 2.96 -2.60
CA ILE A 43 -14.82 2.19 -2.14
C ILE A 43 -15.14 0.69 -2.21
N THR A 44 -14.30 -0.07 -2.92
CA THR A 44 -14.50 -1.51 -3.20
C THR A 44 -13.29 -2.38 -2.81
N GLY A 45 -12.42 -1.86 -1.93
CA GLY A 45 -11.33 -2.60 -1.28
C GLY A 45 -9.95 -2.35 -1.88
N THR A 46 -9.74 -2.56 -3.18
CA THR A 46 -8.42 -2.33 -3.81
C THR A 46 -8.51 -1.26 -4.91
N PRO A 47 -7.65 -0.22 -4.89
CA PRO A 47 -7.73 0.86 -5.88
C PRO A 47 -7.34 0.40 -7.29
N SER A 48 -7.98 0.99 -8.31
CA SER A 48 -7.55 0.98 -9.71
C SER A 48 -6.51 2.08 -9.98
N VAL A 49 -6.63 3.21 -9.28
CA VAL A 49 -5.68 4.33 -9.35
C VAL A 49 -5.26 4.75 -7.94
N ALA A 50 -3.96 4.78 -7.70
CA ALA A 50 -3.38 5.30 -6.48
C ALA A 50 -2.10 6.10 -6.78
N ARG A 51 -1.78 7.07 -5.92
CA ARG A 51 -0.64 7.96 -6.07
C ARG A 51 0.19 7.98 -4.80
N ILE A 52 1.52 7.91 -4.93
CA ILE A 52 2.45 8.13 -3.81
C ILE A 52 2.36 9.59 -3.36
N VAL A 53 2.21 9.79 -2.06
CA VAL A 53 2.14 11.12 -1.43
C VAL A 53 3.17 11.19 -0.30
N VAL A 54 3.68 12.39 -0.04
CA VAL A 54 4.50 12.67 1.15
C VAL A 54 3.65 13.47 2.12
N ASP A 55 3.41 12.92 3.30
CA ASP A 55 2.61 13.56 4.34
C ASP A 55 3.15 13.12 5.72
N ASP A 56 3.82 14.04 6.39
CA ASP A 56 4.49 13.76 7.67
C ASP A 56 3.49 13.47 8.79
N GLU A 57 2.33 14.15 8.80
CA GLU A 57 1.30 13.95 9.83
C GLU A 57 0.66 12.57 9.67
N ALA A 58 0.32 12.17 8.45
CA ALA A 58 -0.24 10.85 8.17
C ALA A 58 0.77 9.72 8.40
N SER A 59 2.05 9.94 8.06
CA SER A 59 3.13 8.96 8.31
C SER A 59 3.35 8.73 9.80
N GLU A 60 3.37 9.81 10.59
CA GLU A 60 3.47 9.73 12.06
C GLU A 60 2.25 9.03 12.68
N VAL A 61 1.04 9.32 12.18
CA VAL A 61 -0.17 8.60 12.59
C VAL A 61 -0.06 7.10 12.29
N GLY A 62 0.42 6.72 11.12
CA GLY A 62 0.64 5.32 10.74
C GLY A 62 1.64 4.62 11.67
N ILE A 63 2.78 5.25 11.94
CA ILE A 63 3.80 4.72 12.86
C ILE A 63 3.25 4.52 14.27
N ARG A 64 2.54 5.52 14.80
CA ARG A 64 1.95 5.44 16.14
C ARG A 64 0.86 4.37 16.22
N ALA A 65 0.07 4.19 15.16
CA ALA A 65 -0.95 3.16 15.09
C ALA A 65 -0.35 1.76 15.21
N VAL A 66 0.72 1.48 14.46
CA VAL A 66 1.43 0.19 14.54
C VAL A 66 2.04 -0.03 15.93
N LYS A 67 2.71 0.99 16.49
CA LYS A 67 3.32 0.92 17.82
C LYS A 67 2.30 0.76 18.95
N ALA A 68 1.09 1.28 18.77
CA ALA A 68 0.00 1.11 19.74
C ALA A 68 -0.46 -0.36 19.82
N LEU A 69 -0.40 -1.11 18.71
CA LEU A 69 -0.71 -2.54 18.71
C LEU A 69 0.46 -3.39 19.18
N SER A 70 1.68 -3.05 18.78
CA SER A 70 2.88 -3.80 19.14
C SER A 70 4.00 -2.85 19.53
N PRO A 71 4.49 -2.87 20.79
CA PRO A 71 5.65 -2.07 21.20
C PRO A 71 6.94 -2.46 20.49
N ARG A 72 7.02 -3.67 19.92
CA ARG A 72 8.14 -4.16 19.12
C ARG A 72 7.63 -4.78 17.80
N PRO A 73 7.17 -3.95 16.84
CA PRO A 73 6.64 -4.46 15.58
C PRO A 73 7.69 -5.27 14.81
N HIS A 74 7.25 -6.31 14.13
CA HIS A 74 8.08 -7.15 13.28
C HIS A 74 7.27 -7.62 12.07
N GLY A 75 7.89 -7.61 10.89
CA GLY A 75 7.21 -7.89 9.64
C GLY A 75 6.47 -6.68 9.10
N PHE A 76 5.42 -6.93 8.33
CA PHE A 76 4.66 -5.87 7.67
C PHE A 76 3.42 -5.46 8.44
N TYR A 77 3.14 -4.16 8.38
CA TYR A 77 1.90 -3.59 8.82
C TYR A 77 1.34 -2.65 7.77
N SER A 78 0.04 -2.74 7.56
CA SER A 78 -0.75 -1.80 6.78
C SER A 78 -1.67 -1.02 7.71
N VAL A 79 -1.77 0.29 7.48
CA VAL A 79 -2.69 1.18 8.19
C VAL A 79 -3.54 1.91 7.16
N ASP A 80 -4.85 1.70 7.22
CA ASP A 80 -5.81 2.53 6.51
C ASP A 80 -6.04 3.82 7.28
N VAL A 81 -5.91 4.95 6.59
CA VAL A 81 -6.04 6.28 7.14
C VAL A 81 -7.05 7.07 6.30
N LYS A 82 -7.93 7.80 6.95
CA LYS A 82 -8.84 8.73 6.28
C LYS A 82 -8.79 10.09 6.93
N GLU A 83 -8.83 11.13 6.12
CA GLU A 83 -8.94 12.48 6.66
C GLU A 83 -10.37 12.79 7.09
N ASP A 84 -10.50 13.37 8.27
CA ASP A 84 -11.77 13.92 8.73
C ASP A 84 -12.15 15.22 7.99
N ARG A 85 -13.22 15.86 8.43
CA ARG A 85 -13.75 17.10 7.82
C ARG A 85 -12.78 18.28 7.88
N ASP A 86 -11.81 18.24 8.80
CA ASP A 86 -10.80 19.28 9.01
C ASP A 86 -9.47 18.92 8.31
N GLY A 87 -9.46 17.86 7.50
CA GLY A 87 -8.27 17.37 6.81
C GLY A 87 -7.30 16.62 7.73
N LYS A 88 -7.73 16.19 8.92
CA LYS A 88 -6.84 15.50 9.87
C LYS A 88 -6.83 13.99 9.66
N PRO A 89 -5.64 13.35 9.53
CA PRO A 89 -5.56 11.92 9.31
C PRO A 89 -6.01 11.13 10.54
N ARG A 90 -6.98 10.24 10.34
CA ARG A 90 -7.53 9.32 11.35
C ARG A 90 -7.35 7.88 10.90
N VAL A 91 -6.90 7.03 11.81
CA VAL A 91 -6.78 5.59 11.57
C VAL A 91 -8.17 4.98 11.46
N THR A 92 -8.41 4.17 10.43
CA THR A 92 -9.64 3.37 10.30
C THR A 92 -9.39 1.88 10.54
N GLU A 93 -8.25 1.37 10.09
CA GLU A 93 -7.90 -0.05 10.22
C GLU A 93 -6.38 -0.19 10.36
N VAL A 94 -5.95 -1.19 11.13
CA VAL A 94 -4.54 -1.59 11.22
C VAL A 94 -4.47 -3.10 11.08
N ASP A 95 -3.57 -3.54 10.22
CA ASP A 95 -3.43 -4.92 9.80
C ASP A 95 -1.98 -5.37 10.00
N GLY A 96 -1.78 -6.53 10.62
CA GLY A 96 -0.48 -7.22 10.70
C GLY A 96 -0.11 -7.96 9.41
N LYS A 97 -0.48 -7.40 8.26
CA LYS A 97 -0.25 -7.93 6.92
C LYS A 97 -0.03 -6.76 5.96
N TRP A 98 0.01 -7.07 4.66
CA TRP A 98 0.21 -6.08 3.61
C TRP A 98 -1.14 -5.64 3.08
N HIS A 99 -1.23 -4.39 2.63
CA HIS A 99 -2.25 -4.09 1.63
C HIS A 99 -1.97 -4.89 0.35
N THR A 100 -3.02 -5.35 -0.32
CA THR A 100 -2.93 -6.29 -1.46
C THR A 100 -1.98 -5.82 -2.58
N THR A 101 -1.87 -4.51 -2.82
CA THR A 101 -1.02 -3.96 -3.89
C THR A 101 0.44 -3.73 -3.48
N ALA A 102 0.82 -3.91 -2.22
CA ALA A 102 2.16 -3.54 -1.76
C ALA A 102 3.31 -4.32 -2.44
N PRO A 103 3.22 -5.64 -2.71
CA PRO A 103 4.22 -6.32 -3.53
C PRO A 103 4.25 -5.83 -4.97
N LEU A 104 3.09 -5.48 -5.54
CA LEU A 104 2.98 -4.94 -6.90
C LEU A 104 3.70 -3.60 -7.03
N TRP A 105 3.54 -2.69 -6.06
CA TRP A 105 4.31 -1.44 -6.01
C TRP A 105 5.81 -1.74 -6.02
N GLY A 106 6.28 -2.61 -5.14
CA GLY A 106 7.70 -2.93 -5.05
C GLY A 106 8.27 -3.51 -6.35
N TYR A 107 7.56 -4.47 -6.96
CA TYR A 107 7.94 -5.05 -8.25
C TYR A 107 7.95 -4.00 -9.38
N ALA A 108 6.86 -3.25 -9.54
CA ALA A 108 6.69 -2.32 -10.65
C ALA A 108 7.72 -1.19 -10.59
N VAL A 109 7.92 -0.58 -9.42
CA VAL A 109 8.90 0.50 -9.25
C VAL A 109 10.31 -0.03 -9.41
N SER A 110 10.65 -1.16 -8.78
CA SER A 110 11.99 -1.74 -8.94
C SER A 110 12.33 -2.05 -10.40
N LYS A 111 11.39 -2.63 -11.14
CA LYS A 111 11.55 -2.91 -12.56
C LYS A 111 11.68 -1.64 -13.41
N ALA A 112 10.86 -0.63 -13.15
CA ALA A 112 10.86 0.62 -13.92
C ALA A 112 12.14 1.43 -13.72
N PHE A 113 12.66 1.48 -12.49
CA PHE A 113 13.86 2.25 -12.13
C PHE A 113 15.15 1.43 -12.22
N GLY A 114 15.06 0.11 -12.47
CA GLY A 114 16.22 -0.78 -12.51
C GLY A 114 16.94 -0.90 -11.17
N ASP A 115 16.21 -0.74 -10.06
CA ASP A 115 16.77 -0.66 -8.71
C ASP A 115 16.01 -1.58 -7.75
N LEU A 116 16.71 -2.60 -7.25
CA LEU A 116 16.13 -3.58 -6.31
C LEU A 116 15.76 -2.94 -4.97
N ARG A 117 16.27 -1.74 -4.64
CA ARG A 117 15.95 -1.03 -3.41
C ARG A 117 14.46 -0.76 -3.21
N TYR A 118 13.75 -0.57 -4.31
CA TYR A 118 12.31 -0.36 -4.30
C TYR A 118 11.51 -1.66 -4.13
N ASN A 119 12.11 -2.83 -4.29
CA ASN A 119 11.38 -4.09 -4.14
C ASN A 119 11.22 -4.45 -2.66
N ILE A 120 10.15 -3.94 -2.05
CA ILE A 120 9.88 -4.14 -0.63
C ILE A 120 9.64 -5.60 -0.24
N ALA A 121 9.24 -6.45 -1.19
CA ALA A 121 9.13 -7.89 -0.98
C ALA A 121 10.48 -8.59 -0.93
N TYR A 122 11.39 -8.18 -1.80
CA TYR A 122 12.77 -8.65 -1.74
C TYR A 122 13.44 -8.25 -0.41
N LEU A 123 13.28 -6.99 0.02
CA LEU A 123 13.74 -6.52 1.32
C LEU A 123 13.25 -7.38 2.49
N TYR A 124 11.96 -7.69 2.53
CA TYR A 124 11.36 -8.50 3.57
C TYR A 124 11.89 -9.93 3.62
N LEU A 125 12.07 -10.56 2.45
CA LEU A 125 12.64 -11.90 2.38
C LEU A 125 14.09 -11.91 2.85
N GLU A 126 14.90 -10.95 2.41
CA GLU A 126 16.30 -10.85 2.81
C GLU A 126 16.45 -10.63 4.32
N LEU A 127 15.66 -9.72 4.91
CA LEU A 127 15.62 -9.53 6.37
C LEU A 127 15.20 -10.81 7.11
N GLY A 128 14.19 -11.52 6.61
CA GLY A 128 13.70 -12.75 7.25
C GLY A 128 14.70 -13.91 7.15
N LEU A 129 15.40 -14.04 6.03
CA LEU A 129 16.31 -15.15 5.75
C LEU A 129 17.72 -14.91 6.30
N LYS A 130 18.22 -13.68 6.22
CA LYS A 130 19.61 -13.32 6.56
C LYS A 130 19.73 -12.51 7.84
N GLY A 131 18.63 -11.89 8.29
CA GLY A 131 18.62 -11.04 9.48
C GLY A 131 19.11 -9.61 9.26
N GLU A 132 19.39 -9.23 8.01
CA GLU A 132 19.88 -7.91 7.62
C GLU A 132 19.30 -7.49 6.26
N ALA A 133 19.20 -6.17 6.03
CA ALA A 133 18.76 -5.64 4.75
C ALA A 133 19.93 -5.69 3.75
N PRO A 134 19.69 -6.07 2.48
CA PRO A 134 20.73 -6.17 1.45
C PRO A 134 21.28 -4.81 1.01
N PHE A 135 20.61 -3.72 1.38
CA PHE A 135 20.95 -2.35 1.04
C PHE A 135 20.25 -1.37 2.00
N GLU A 136 20.77 -0.15 2.05
CA GLU A 136 20.12 0.95 2.79
C GLU A 136 18.92 1.51 2.01
N VAL A 137 17.85 1.81 2.75
CA VAL A 137 16.63 2.43 2.24
C VAL A 137 16.18 3.55 3.16
N PRO A 138 15.49 4.58 2.64
CA PRO A 138 14.92 5.61 3.50
C PRO A 138 13.84 5.00 4.41
N ARG A 139 13.80 5.46 5.67
CA ARG A 139 12.82 4.98 6.67
C ARG A 139 11.39 5.37 6.33
N LEU A 140 11.23 6.53 5.70
CA LEU A 140 9.97 7.08 5.23
C LEU A 140 10.08 7.32 3.72
N ASN A 141 8.93 7.31 3.04
CA ASN A 141 8.82 7.71 1.63
C ASN A 141 9.73 6.89 0.70
N LEU A 142 9.59 5.55 0.74
CA LEU A 142 10.38 4.64 -0.10
C LEU A 142 10.28 4.96 -1.60
N TYR A 143 9.12 5.44 -2.06
CA TYR A 143 8.89 5.73 -3.47
C TYR A 143 8.83 7.24 -3.73
N PRO A 144 9.17 7.70 -4.94
CA PRO A 144 9.08 9.11 -5.31
C PRO A 144 7.64 9.66 -5.18
N GLU A 145 7.51 10.86 -4.62
CA GLU A 145 6.24 11.57 -4.55
C GLU A 145 5.63 11.78 -5.94
N GLY A 146 4.31 11.68 -6.03
CA GLY A 146 3.59 11.92 -7.27
C GLY A 146 3.61 10.74 -8.25
N LEU A 147 4.25 9.62 -7.91
CA LEU A 147 4.22 8.40 -8.71
C LEU A 147 2.82 7.77 -8.69
N TYR A 148 2.24 7.51 -9.86
CA TYR A 148 0.94 6.84 -9.98
C TYR A 148 1.10 5.37 -10.30
N LEU A 149 0.26 4.55 -9.65
CA LEU A 149 -0.01 3.19 -10.07
C LEU A 149 -1.44 3.14 -10.61
N ILE A 150 -1.54 2.79 -11.89
CA ILE A 150 -2.80 2.67 -12.64
C ILE A 150 -2.90 1.23 -13.12
N ARG A 151 -3.97 0.54 -12.76
CA ARG A 151 -4.19 -0.85 -13.14
C ARG A 151 -5.67 -1.18 -13.31
N GLN A 152 -5.94 -2.19 -14.13
CA GLN A 152 -7.19 -2.95 -14.10
C GLN A 152 -7.06 -4.13 -13.12
N LEU A 153 -8.18 -4.61 -12.57
CA LEU A 153 -8.22 -5.87 -11.83
C LEU A 153 -7.97 -7.01 -12.82
N ASP A 154 -6.74 -7.51 -12.86
CA ASP A 154 -6.34 -8.80 -13.44
C ASP A 154 -7.06 -9.21 -14.73
N ALA A 155 -6.66 -8.65 -15.87
CA ALA A 155 -7.06 -9.22 -17.15
C ALA A 155 -5.87 -9.41 -18.09
N GLY A 156 -5.49 -10.68 -18.24
CA GLY A 156 -4.97 -11.24 -19.49
C GLY A 156 -6.10 -11.46 -20.50
N VAL A 157 -5.78 -11.46 -21.80
CA VAL A 157 -6.79 -11.40 -22.89
C VAL A 157 -7.57 -12.70 -22.99
N ILE A 158 -8.85 -12.61 -23.35
CA ILE A 158 -9.68 -13.74 -23.76
C ILE A 158 -10.28 -13.46 -25.15
N LEU A 159 -10.17 -14.40 -26.07
CA LEU A 159 -10.82 -14.42 -27.38
C LEU A 159 -11.81 -15.58 -27.42
N LYS A 160 -12.89 -15.46 -28.19
CA LYS A 160 -13.87 -16.55 -28.38
C LYS A 160 -14.35 -16.61 -29.83
N VAL A 161 -14.42 -17.81 -30.40
CA VAL A 161 -15.09 -18.05 -31.69
C VAL A 161 -15.90 -19.35 -31.61
N GLY A 162 -17.20 -19.29 -31.88
CA GLY A 162 -18.10 -20.41 -31.60
C GLY A 162 -18.07 -20.77 -30.11
N GLU A 163 -17.81 -22.04 -29.77
CA GLU A 163 -17.56 -22.49 -28.39
C GLU A 163 -16.10 -22.34 -27.95
N GLU A 164 -15.15 -22.11 -28.85
CA GLU A 164 -13.73 -22.07 -28.51
C GLU A 164 -13.30 -20.73 -27.91
N VAL A 165 -12.40 -20.79 -26.94
CA VAL A 165 -11.89 -19.64 -26.20
C VAL A 165 -10.36 -19.69 -26.13
N PHE A 166 -9.68 -18.58 -26.47
CA PHE A 166 -8.23 -18.42 -26.39
C PHE A 166 -7.88 -17.42 -25.31
N ARG A 167 -6.86 -17.71 -24.50
CA ARG A 167 -6.34 -16.74 -23.56
C ARG A 167 -4.95 -16.29 -23.99
N VAL A 168 -4.75 -14.98 -24.07
CA VAL A 168 -3.50 -14.37 -24.54
C VAL A 168 -2.91 -13.55 -23.40
N ALA A 169 -2.47 -14.27 -22.37
CA ALA A 169 -1.46 -13.96 -21.37
C ALA A 169 -1.42 -15.13 -20.37
#